data_AF-A0AAD9PS58-F1
#
_entry.id   AF-A0AAD9PS58-F1
#
_cell.length_a   1.000
_cell.length_b   1.000
_cell.length_c   1.000
_cell.angle_alpha   90.00
_cell.angle_beta   90.00
_cell.angle_gamma   90.00
#
_symmetry.space_group_name_H-M   'P 1'
#
loop_
_entity.id
_entity.type
_entity.pdbx_description
1 polymer ?
#
loop_
_entity_poly.entity_id
_entity_poly.type
_entity_poly.pdbx_seq_one_letter_code
_entity_poly.pdbx_strand_id
1 'polypeptide(L)'
;MCPWRIQPVFRNSIPRNYQFTGLTINRSDIDVMRKGVKETLTDLRSRFWVVRGRQIVRDVFSPCASCKKFEGRHTVLLLSLLSQIRVSNSFTFTQRSSPKVNKLFKAYIALFTCAFSRAANLELAPDLTKET
;
A
#
# COMPACT_ATOMS: atom_id res chain seq x y z
N MET A 1 -48.82 8.01 6.09
CA MET A 1 -48.06 8.59 4.95
C MET A 1 -46.94 9.44 5.53
N CYS A 2 -45.68 9.08 5.34
CA CYS A 2 -44.54 9.80 5.96
C CYS A 2 -44.03 10.91 5.02
N PRO A 3 -43.78 12.15 5.49
CA PRO A 3 -43.54 13.32 4.62
C PRO A 3 -42.08 13.52 4.19
N TRP A 4 -41.14 12.70 4.65
CA TRP A 4 -39.69 12.97 4.51
C TRP A 4 -38.96 12.08 3.51
N ARG A 5 -39.67 11.33 2.67
CA ARG A 5 -39.02 10.63 1.56
C ARG A 5 -38.95 11.57 0.36
N ILE A 6 -38.13 12.61 0.48
CA ILE A 6 -37.61 13.32 -0.68
C ILE A 6 -36.78 12.28 -1.42
N GLN A 7 -37.38 11.58 -2.39
CA GLN A 7 -36.59 10.95 -3.43
C GLN A 7 -36.05 12.12 -4.26
N PRO A 8 -34.75 12.45 -4.18
CA PRO A 8 -34.17 13.29 -5.22
C PRO A 8 -34.49 12.59 -6.54
N VAL A 9 -35.26 13.28 -7.39
CA VAL A 9 -35.60 12.81 -8.72
C VAL A 9 -34.33 12.95 -9.55
N PHE A 10 -33.36 12.07 -9.28
CA PHE A 10 -32.14 11.98 -10.05
C PHE A 10 -32.55 11.49 -11.43
N ARG A 11 -32.26 12.33 -12.44
CA ARG A 11 -32.66 12.14 -13.84
C ARG A 11 -32.26 10.76 -14.40
N ASN A 12 -31.23 10.12 -13.84
CA ASN A 12 -30.75 8.80 -14.25
C ASN A 12 -30.60 7.84 -13.05
N SER A 13 -31.70 7.35 -12.49
CA SER A 13 -31.67 6.27 -11.50
C SER A 13 -31.44 4.91 -12.16
N ILE A 14 -30.38 4.19 -11.78
CA ILE A 14 -30.14 2.84 -12.31
C ILE A 14 -30.67 1.80 -11.29
N PRO A 15 -31.62 0.94 -11.69
CA PRO A 15 -32.08 -0.17 -10.84
C PRO A 15 -30.98 -1.21 -10.67
N ARG A 16 -31.15 -2.16 -9.74
CA ARG A 16 -30.24 -3.30 -9.56
C ARG A 16 -30.37 -4.31 -10.71
N ASN A 17 -30.08 -3.90 -11.95
CA ASN A 17 -29.95 -4.80 -13.08
C ASN A 17 -28.47 -5.18 -13.22
N TYR A 18 -28.12 -6.38 -12.77
CA TYR A 18 -26.74 -6.85 -12.60
C TYR A 18 -25.87 -6.61 -13.85
N GLN A 19 -26.38 -6.90 -15.06
CA GLN A 19 -25.60 -6.71 -16.28
C GLN A 19 -25.33 -5.24 -16.60
N PHE A 20 -26.38 -4.41 -16.68
CA PHE A 20 -26.21 -3.00 -17.02
C PHE A 20 -25.41 -2.25 -15.94
N THR A 21 -25.77 -2.43 -14.66
CA THR A 21 -25.00 -1.81 -13.55
C THR A 21 -23.56 -2.28 -13.51
N GLY A 22 -23.30 -3.57 -13.79
CA GLY A 22 -21.95 -4.12 -13.78
C GLY A 22 -21.07 -3.49 -14.86
N LEU A 23 -21.60 -3.33 -16.07
CA LEU A 23 -20.89 -2.67 -17.17
C LEU A 23 -20.62 -1.19 -16.88
N THR A 24 -21.59 -0.45 -16.32
CA THR A 24 -21.39 0.94 -15.93
C THR A 24 -20.33 1.08 -14.84
N ILE A 25 -20.37 0.21 -13.82
CA ILE A 25 -19.38 0.19 -12.74
C ILE A 25 -17.98 -0.12 -13.28
N ASN A 26 -17.85 -1.11 -14.16
CA ASN A 26 -16.56 -1.49 -14.74
C ASN A 26 -15.98 -0.35 -15.60
N ARG A 27 -16.83 0.37 -16.32
CA ARG A 27 -16.40 1.55 -17.07
C ARG A 27 -15.93 2.68 -16.14
N SER A 28 -16.67 2.98 -15.09
CA SER A 28 -16.24 3.97 -14.09
C SER A 28 -14.95 3.56 -13.37
N ASP A 29 -14.74 2.26 -13.12
CA ASP A 29 -13.51 1.73 -12.52
C ASP A 29 -12.27 1.98 -13.39
N ILE A 30 -12.42 1.78 -14.71
CA ILE A 30 -11.36 2.08 -15.69
C ILE A 30 -11.12 3.60 -15.76
N ASP A 31 -12.19 4.41 -15.82
CA ASP A 31 -12.10 5.88 -15.87
C ASP A 31 -11.33 6.45 -14.66
N VAL A 32 -11.55 5.90 -13.45
CA VAL A 32 -10.86 6.34 -12.23
C VAL A 32 -9.54 5.62 -11.96
N MET A 33 -8.99 4.87 -12.92
CA MET A 33 -7.73 4.14 -12.79
C MET A 33 -7.72 3.13 -11.62
N ARG A 34 -8.85 2.47 -11.38
CA ARG A 34 -9.00 1.40 -10.37
C ARG A 34 -8.62 1.79 -8.93
N LYS A 35 -8.89 3.04 -8.55
CA LYS A 35 -8.51 3.59 -7.24
C LYS A 35 -9.29 3.05 -6.04
N GLY A 36 -10.28 2.18 -6.27
CA GLY A 36 -11.03 1.49 -5.22
C GLY A 36 -12.51 1.84 -5.19
N VAL A 37 -13.22 1.31 -4.18
CA VAL A 37 -14.69 1.42 -4.07
C VAL A 37 -15.16 2.86 -3.85
N LYS A 38 -14.39 3.73 -3.17
CA LYS A 38 -14.83 5.10 -2.85
C LYS A 38 -14.84 6.00 -4.09
N GLU A 39 -13.78 5.91 -4.87
CA GLU A 39 -13.50 6.73 -6.04
C GLU A 39 -14.48 6.38 -7.15
N THR A 40 -14.66 5.08 -7.41
CA THR A 40 -15.68 4.59 -8.35
C THR A 40 -17.08 5.02 -7.96
N LEU A 41 -17.43 5.00 -6.67
CA LEU A 41 -18.74 5.46 -6.24
C LEU A 41 -18.95 6.96 -6.37
N THR A 42 -17.87 7.73 -6.23
CA THR A 42 -17.92 9.19 -6.36
C THR A 42 -18.12 9.55 -7.82
N ASP A 43 -17.38 8.90 -8.72
CA ASP A 43 -17.56 9.04 -10.16
C ASP A 43 -18.95 8.57 -10.61
N LEU A 44 -19.41 7.40 -10.15
CA LEU A 44 -20.76 6.91 -10.44
C LEU A 44 -21.84 7.87 -9.98
N ARG A 45 -21.72 8.45 -8.77
CA ARG A 45 -22.69 9.41 -8.23
C ARG A 45 -22.74 10.74 -8.99
N SER A 46 -21.69 11.09 -9.73
CA SER A 46 -21.71 12.29 -10.57
C SER A 46 -22.62 12.13 -11.78
N ARG A 47 -22.85 10.89 -12.25
CA ARG A 47 -23.60 10.59 -13.50
C ARG A 47 -24.92 9.87 -13.24
N PHE A 48 -24.98 9.02 -12.21
CA PHE A 48 -26.05 8.06 -11.96
C PHE A 48 -26.36 7.90 -10.47
N TRP A 49 -27.63 7.64 -10.15
CA TRP A 49 -28.02 7.24 -8.80
C TRP A 49 -28.26 5.73 -8.74
N VAL A 50 -27.31 4.99 -8.18
CA VAL A 50 -27.39 3.53 -8.03
C VAL A 50 -27.93 3.16 -6.65
N VAL A 51 -29.07 2.49 -6.60
CA VAL A 51 -29.68 2.01 -5.35
C VAL A 51 -28.76 0.98 -4.69
N ARG A 52 -28.36 1.23 -3.44
CA ARG A 52 -27.37 0.41 -2.71
C ARG A 52 -26.05 0.27 -3.51
N GLY A 53 -25.60 1.32 -4.19
CA GLY A 53 -24.42 1.30 -5.06
C GLY A 53 -23.15 0.73 -4.40
N ARG A 54 -22.92 1.01 -3.10
CA ARG A 54 -21.78 0.42 -2.36
C ARG A 54 -21.76 -1.10 -2.35
N GLN A 55 -22.92 -1.73 -2.23
CA GLN A 55 -23.00 -3.17 -2.22
C GLN A 55 -22.67 -3.72 -3.61
N ILE A 56 -23.29 -3.14 -4.66
CA ILE A 56 -23.13 -3.61 -6.04
C ILE A 56 -21.69 -3.44 -6.51
N VAL A 57 -21.04 -2.31 -6.20
CA VAL A 57 -19.62 -2.10 -6.54
C VAL A 57 -18.73 -3.16 -5.88
N ARG A 58 -18.97 -3.51 -4.61
CA ARG A 58 -18.24 -4.59 -3.93
C ARG A 58 -18.50 -5.96 -4.58
N ASP A 59 -19.73 -6.24 -4.96
CA ASP A 59 -20.10 -7.50 -5.62
C ASP A 59 -19.37 -7.64 -6.97
N VAL A 60 -19.24 -6.54 -7.74
CA VAL A 60 -18.48 -6.49 -9.00
C VAL A 60 -16.96 -6.60 -8.77
N PHE A 61 -16.44 -6.02 -7.68
CA PHE A 61 -15.01 -6.01 -7.37
C PHE A 61 -14.54 -7.35 -6.78
N SER A 62 -15.42 -8.09 -6.11
CA SER A 62 -15.13 -9.39 -5.50
C SER A 62 -14.51 -10.43 -6.47
N PRO A 63 -15.06 -10.67 -7.67
CA PRO A 63 -14.44 -11.56 -8.65
C PRO A 63 -13.24 -10.92 -9.40
N CYS A 64 -13.10 -9.59 -9.38
CA CYS A 64 -12.08 -8.87 -10.14
C CYS A 64 -10.69 -8.95 -9.46
N ALA A 65 -9.79 -9.77 -10.00
CA ALA A 65 -8.41 -9.91 -9.49
C ALA A 65 -7.60 -8.61 -9.57
N SER A 66 -7.80 -7.82 -10.63
CA SER A 66 -7.16 -6.50 -10.77
C SER A 66 -7.61 -5.55 -9.67
N CYS A 67 -8.92 -5.45 -9.45
CA CYS A 67 -9.53 -4.57 -8.44
C CYS A 67 -9.06 -4.94 -7.02
N LYS A 68 -8.96 -6.24 -6.71
CA LYS A 68 -8.38 -6.73 -5.45
C LYS A 68 -6.92 -6.33 -5.25
N LYS A 69 -6.13 -6.25 -6.32
CA LYS A 69 -4.73 -5.84 -6.25
C LYS A 69 -4.59 -4.35 -5.89
N PHE A 70 -5.44 -3.49 -6.45
CA PHE A 70 -5.40 -2.05 -6.21
C PHE A 70 -6.01 -1.61 -4.88
N GLU A 71 -7.09 -2.26 -4.42
CA GLU A 71 -7.67 -1.98 -3.09
C GLU A 71 -6.65 -2.27 -1.96
N GLY A 72 -5.69 -3.17 -2.22
CA GLY A 72 -4.71 -3.61 -1.24
C GLY A 72 -5.35 -4.39 -0.09
N ARG A 73 -4.59 -5.27 0.56
CA ARG A 73 -4.98 -5.73 1.89
C ARG A 73 -4.52 -4.63 2.84
N HIS A 74 -5.40 -4.13 3.70
CA HIS A 74 -4.96 -3.52 4.94
C HIS A 74 -4.23 -4.61 5.72
N THR A 75 -2.92 -4.72 5.51
CA THR A 75 -2.06 -5.45 6.42
C THR A 75 -2.09 -4.64 7.69
N VAL A 76 -2.92 -5.06 8.64
CA VAL A 76 -2.69 -4.73 10.03
C VAL A 76 -1.33 -5.34 10.30
N LEU A 77 -0.29 -4.52 10.22
CA LEU A 77 0.98 -4.87 10.83
C LEU A 77 0.60 -5.15 12.28
N LEU A 78 0.65 -6.43 12.68
CA LEU A 78 0.87 -6.71 14.08
C LEU A 78 2.13 -5.90 14.39
N LEU A 79 1.99 -4.77 15.06
CA LEU A 79 3.13 -4.16 15.72
C LEU A 79 3.55 -5.25 16.69
N SER A 80 4.52 -6.07 16.29
CA SER A 80 5.24 -6.87 17.25
C SER A 80 5.68 -5.86 18.28
N LEU A 81 5.20 -6.03 19.50
CA LEU A 81 5.61 -5.23 20.64
C LEU A 81 7.12 -5.06 20.53
N LEU A 82 7.55 -3.85 20.21
CA LEU A 82 8.95 -3.48 20.19
C LEU A 82 9.36 -3.36 21.65
N SER A 83 9.31 -4.48 22.38
CA SER A 83 9.72 -4.56 23.76
C SER A 83 11.20 -4.85 23.75
N GLN A 84 11.94 -3.74 23.83
CA GLN A 84 13.11 -3.54 24.68
C GLN A 84 14.15 -4.67 24.66
N ILE A 85 15.36 -4.31 24.22
CA ILE A 85 16.60 -5.12 24.19
C ILE A 85 16.86 -5.78 22.83
N ARG A 86 17.54 -5.02 21.96
CA ARG A 86 18.61 -5.57 21.12
C ARG A 86 19.80 -4.59 21.10
N VAL A 87 20.42 -4.41 22.26
CA VAL A 87 21.85 -4.11 22.30
C VAL A 87 22.56 -5.44 22.47
N SER A 88 22.67 -6.20 21.39
CA SER A 88 23.78 -7.13 21.25
C SER A 88 24.49 -6.71 19.98
N ASN A 89 25.75 -6.31 20.13
CA ASN A 89 26.64 -6.07 19.01
C ASN A 89 26.78 -7.35 18.18
N SER A 90 25.95 -7.49 17.16
CA SER A 90 26.06 -8.54 16.16
C SER A 90 25.47 -8.03 14.85
N PHE A 91 26.28 -7.24 14.16
CA PHE A 91 26.06 -6.88 12.77
C PHE A 91 26.35 -8.10 11.90
N THR A 92 25.32 -8.81 11.44
CA THR A 92 25.48 -9.89 10.45
C THR A 92 24.49 -9.69 9.31
N PHE A 93 24.89 -8.96 8.27
CA PHE A 93 24.25 -9.05 6.97
C PHE A 93 25.05 -10.04 6.12
N THR A 94 24.68 -11.31 6.19
CA THR A 94 25.33 -12.38 5.42
C THR A 94 24.61 -12.57 4.08
N GLN A 95 24.78 -11.62 3.15
CA GLN A 95 24.52 -11.88 1.72
C GLN A 95 25.68 -12.72 1.18
N ARG A 96 25.47 -14.04 1.09
CA ARG A 96 26.39 -14.93 0.37
C ARG A 96 26.10 -14.84 -1.13
N SER A 97 26.94 -14.11 -1.84
CA SER A 97 27.20 -14.33 -3.26
C SER A 97 28.64 -14.79 -3.43
N SER A 98 28.84 -16.02 -3.89
CA SER A 98 30.14 -16.65 -4.13
C SER A 98 30.92 -15.97 -5.29
N PRO A 99 32.26 -16.19 -5.40
CA PRO A 99 33.22 -15.13 -5.68
C PRO A 99 33.60 -14.98 -7.17
N LYS A 100 33.96 -13.75 -7.56
CA LYS A 100 34.86 -13.50 -8.70
C LYS A 100 36.16 -12.92 -8.16
N VAL A 101 37.25 -13.62 -8.44
CA VAL A 101 38.62 -13.29 -8.06
C VAL A 101 39.05 -12.02 -8.80
N ASN A 102 38.90 -10.89 -8.12
CA ASN A 102 39.72 -9.70 -8.30
C ASN A 102 40.37 -9.47 -6.94
N LYS A 103 41.64 -9.05 -6.86
CA LYS A 103 42.28 -8.67 -5.59
C LYS A 103 41.47 -7.54 -4.94
N LEU A 104 40.48 -7.89 -4.12
CA LEU A 104 39.69 -6.96 -3.35
C LEU A 104 40.55 -6.55 -2.17
N PHE A 105 41.08 -5.33 -2.19
CA PHE A 105 41.54 -4.70 -0.96
C PHE A 105 40.33 -4.58 -0.03
N LYS A 106 40.42 -5.20 1.14
CA LYS A 106 39.36 -5.22 2.13
C LYS A 106 39.35 -3.87 2.85
N ALA A 107 38.70 -2.88 2.27
CA ALA A 107 38.48 -1.60 2.93
C ALA A 107 37.27 -1.72 3.87
N TYR A 108 37.40 -1.17 5.07
CA TYR A 108 36.32 -1.08 6.05
C TYR A 108 35.88 0.37 6.19
N ILE A 109 34.60 0.57 6.51
CA ILE A 109 34.07 1.91 6.78
C ILE A 109 33.60 1.91 8.23
N ALA A 110 34.22 2.76 9.05
CA ALA A 110 33.77 3.02 10.40
C ALA A 110 32.58 3.98 10.36
N LEU A 111 31.48 3.58 10.98
CA LEU A 111 30.22 4.34 11.04
C LEU A 111 30.02 4.84 12.46
N PHE A 112 30.21 6.14 12.67
CA PHE A 112 29.89 6.79 13.94
C PHE A 112 28.50 7.43 13.83
N THR A 113 27.55 6.97 14.64
CA THR A 113 26.19 7.54 14.65
C THR A 113 25.88 8.19 15.98
N CYS A 114 25.42 9.44 15.95
CA CYS A 114 24.95 10.13 17.13
C CYS A 114 23.47 9.80 17.36
N ALA A 115 23.13 9.19 18.50
CA ALA A 115 21.75 8.82 18.83
C ALA A 115 20.81 10.02 19.00
N PHE A 116 21.35 11.19 19.38
CA PHE A 116 20.56 12.40 19.63
C PHE A 116 20.27 13.18 18.34
N SER A 117 21.28 13.40 17.50
CA SER A 117 21.14 14.19 16.26
C SER A 117 20.87 13.36 15.01
N ARG A 118 21.00 12.03 15.09
CA ARG A 118 21.00 11.11 13.93
C ARG A 118 22.07 11.43 12.88
N ALA A 119 23.09 12.21 13.25
CA ALA A 119 24.23 12.46 12.38
C ALA A 119 25.06 11.17 12.23
N ALA A 120 25.51 10.89 11.01
CA ALA A 120 26.40 9.79 10.71
C ALA A 120 27.71 10.34 10.14
N ASN A 121 28.84 9.96 10.74
CA ASN A 121 30.18 10.24 10.22
C ASN A 121 30.77 8.92 9.67
N LEU A 122 31.31 8.97 8.45
CA LEU A 122 31.88 7.83 7.75
C LEU A 122 33.37 8.04 7.59
N GLU A 123 34.17 7.14 8.17
CA GLU A 123 35.63 7.14 8.02
C GLU A 123 36.09 5.86 7.33
N LEU A 124 37.00 6.01 6.35
CA LEU A 124 37.56 4.89 5.60
C LEU A 124 38.76 4.33 6.35
N ALA A 125 38.69 3.07 6.77
CA ALA A 125 39.77 2.37 7.47
C ALA A 125 40.32 1.24 6.58
N PRO A 126 41.64 1.25 6.26
CA PRO A 126 42.24 0.22 5.42
C PRO A 126 42.38 -1.14 6.12
N ASP A 127 42.45 -1.18 7.45
CA ASP A 127 42.59 -2.40 8.25
C ASP A 127 41.77 -2.34 9.54
N LEU A 128 41.43 -3.52 10.10
CA LEU A 128 40.58 -3.68 11.29
C LEU A 128 41.40 -3.91 12.57
N THR A 129 42.58 -3.30 12.65
CA THR A 129 43.44 -3.31 13.84
C THR A 129 42.94 -2.26 14.83
N LYS A 130 42.83 -2.66 16.10
CA LYS A 130 42.56 -1.74 17.20
C LYS A 130 43.89 -1.21 17.70
N GLU A 131 44.27 0.01 17.30
CA GLU A 131 45.30 0.73 18.04
C GLU A 131 44.66 1.26 19.33
N THR A 132 45.27 0.91 20.46
CA THR A 132 44.74 1.17 21.81
C THR A 132 45.27 2.49 22.33
#